data_AF-A0A1I3P723-F1
#
_entry.id   AF-A0A1I3P723-F1
#
_cell.length_a   1.000
_cell.length_b   1.000
_cell.length_c   1.000
_cell.angle_alpha   90.00
_cell.angle_beta   90.00
_cell.angle_gamma   90.00
#
_symmetry.space_group_name_H-M   'P 1'
#
loop_
_entity.id
_entity.type
_entity.pdbx_description
1 polymer ?
#
loop_
_entity_poly.entity_id
_entity_poly.type
_entity_poly.pdbx_seq_one_letter_code
_entity_poly.pdbx_strand_id
1 'polypeptide(L)'
;MPSFPILSSVIRAAMWRRFPPALREPHPASVIALALLASGASVLLERVLGGEGSSFQLYGVNSALLGSVVTIALVSLFAPFGQRSAAVAIVLGLSILSGLALSGLVLAAAQVFPDGSDTESWLPLIFWIAVMILIVVWMIGAVATVLRSLDPGTARRPVLRSVGVLVGTLMVLVLLPSWPTFAGKDFNSTTANIWELISAATASNEPPANWTAREESAASIEMAQPALMESKIGGLAARRDAEHNIFVLGIAGSNTETVFETEIKASLDVLNQRFNTRDRSILLVNPRKAFPRLDPVASISNMSVALRAIGQRMDKDRDILILALTSHGSKAGFALNFGSVVDRTLTPFTLQTMLDIAGIKNRIIIVSACYSGVFVPELADENSVVITASSATTNSFGCSNERDWTYFGDAFFNQALRTAPTLSAAFEQAKALVSEWEKRDGLTPSQPQIHVGAAISQQFPIVGTPENAPAARSAAVVEN
;
A
#
# COMPACT_ATOMS: atom_id res chain seq x y z
N MET A 1 15.48 26.21 43.87
CA MET A 1 15.04 25.53 42.64
C MET A 1 15.88 26.06 41.50
N PRO A 2 16.62 25.23 40.75
CA PRO A 2 17.38 25.73 39.62
C PRO A 2 16.37 26.23 38.59
N SER A 3 16.30 27.56 38.44
CA SER A 3 15.49 28.19 37.41
C SER A 3 15.97 27.68 36.06
N PHE A 4 15.18 26.86 35.37
CA PHE A 4 15.47 26.46 34.00
C PHE A 4 15.43 27.72 33.13
N PRO A 5 16.59 28.28 32.74
CA PRO A 5 16.61 29.60 32.11
C PRO A 5 15.96 29.55 30.73
N ILE A 6 15.94 28.38 30.09
CA ILE A 6 15.27 28.11 28.82
C ILE A 6 13.75 28.19 28.96
N LEU A 7 13.15 27.52 29.96
CA LEU A 7 11.70 27.54 30.15
C LEU A 7 11.17 28.96 30.43
N SER A 8 11.87 29.72 31.26
CA SER A 8 11.52 31.13 31.51
C SER A 8 11.62 31.97 30.23
N SER A 9 12.62 31.69 29.38
CA SER A 9 12.80 32.38 28.10
C SER A 9 11.71 31.99 27.08
N VAL A 10 11.29 30.73 27.03
CA VAL A 10 10.14 30.27 26.23
C VAL A 10 8.87 31.02 26.63
N ILE A 11 8.56 31.09 27.93
CA ILE A 11 7.37 31.78 28.44
C ILE A 11 7.41 33.28 28.12
N ARG A 12 8.56 33.93 28.30
CA ARG A 12 8.73 35.35 27.93
C ARG A 12 8.59 35.57 26.44
N ALA A 13 9.23 34.74 25.62
CA ALA A 13 9.13 34.81 24.16
C ALA A 13 7.69 34.57 23.66
N ALA A 14 6.96 33.62 24.26
CA ALA A 14 5.54 33.36 24.00
C ALA A 14 4.64 34.57 24.27
N MET A 15 5.01 35.43 25.23
CA MET A 15 4.37 36.72 25.51
C MET A 15 5.00 37.90 24.74
N TRP A 16 5.87 37.62 23.77
CA TRP A 16 6.67 38.61 23.03
C TRP A 16 7.46 39.58 23.92
N ARG A 17 7.89 39.12 25.11
CA ARG A 17 8.71 39.86 26.06
C ARG A 17 10.19 39.45 25.94
N ARG A 18 11.08 40.44 25.95
CA ARG A 18 12.53 40.19 25.93
C ARG A 18 13.01 39.47 27.19
N PHE A 19 14.09 38.73 27.03
CA PHE A 19 14.80 38.04 28.11
C PHE A 19 16.31 38.31 28.04
N PRO A 20 17.06 38.05 29.12
CA PRO A 20 18.49 38.37 29.17
C PRO A 20 19.30 37.61 28.10
N PRO A 21 20.26 38.27 27.42
CA PRO A 21 21.05 37.67 26.34
C PRO A 21 22.06 36.62 26.79
N ALA A 22 22.43 36.54 28.07
CA ALA A 22 23.49 35.65 28.55
C ALA A 22 22.93 34.29 29.00
N LEU A 23 22.40 33.50 28.07
CA LEU A 23 21.99 32.13 28.36
C LEU A 23 23.19 31.18 28.30
N ARG A 24 23.28 30.26 29.26
CA ARG A 24 24.20 29.12 29.17
C ARG A 24 23.68 28.19 28.07
N GLU A 25 24.52 27.87 27.10
CA GLU A 25 24.15 26.97 26.00
C GLU A 25 23.69 25.60 26.56
N PRO A 26 22.49 25.11 26.18
CA PRO A 26 22.03 23.79 26.58
C PRO A 26 22.95 22.69 26.07
N HIS A 27 23.03 21.61 26.84
CA HIS A 27 23.71 20.38 26.43
C HIS A 27 23.02 19.80 25.18
N PRO A 28 23.75 19.22 24.20
CA PRO A 28 23.16 18.64 22.99
C PRO A 28 22.03 17.64 23.27
N ALA A 29 22.17 16.81 24.31
CA ALA A 29 21.13 15.88 24.73
C ALA A 29 19.80 16.57 25.11
N SER A 30 19.85 17.77 25.70
CA SER A 30 18.65 18.55 26.01
C SER A 30 17.96 19.07 24.75
N VAL A 31 18.73 19.45 23.73
CA VAL A 31 18.19 19.88 22.43
C VAL A 31 17.53 18.70 21.71
N ILE A 32 18.16 17.52 21.72
CA ILE A 32 17.59 16.29 21.15
C ILE A 32 16.29 15.91 21.88
N ALA A 33 16.28 15.95 23.21
CA ALA A 33 15.08 15.67 24.00
C ALA A 33 13.92 16.64 23.66
N LEU A 34 14.21 17.94 23.53
CA LEU A 34 13.22 18.94 23.11
C LEU A 34 12.72 18.71 21.68
N ALA A 35 13.59 18.28 20.77
CA ALA A 35 13.22 17.95 19.40
C ALA A 35 12.25 16.75 19.35
N LEU A 36 12.52 15.70 20.13
CA LEU A 36 11.64 14.53 20.25
C LEU A 36 10.29 14.92 20.87
N LEU A 37 10.29 15.77 21.89
CA LEU A 37 9.05 16.29 22.50
C LEU A 37 8.25 17.16 21.52
N ALA A 38 8.90 17.99 20.72
CA ALA A 38 8.25 18.81 19.69
C ALA A 38 7.60 17.93 18.62
N SER A 39 8.31 16.91 18.13
CA SER A 39 7.75 15.92 17.21
C SER A 39 6.57 15.17 17.84
N GLY A 40 6.67 14.76 19.11
CA GLY A 40 5.57 14.12 19.84
C GLY A 40 4.33 15.00 19.99
N ALA A 41 4.50 16.30 20.24
CA ALA A 41 3.39 17.26 20.28
C ALA A 41 2.71 17.43 18.91
N SER A 42 3.48 17.37 17.82
CA SER A 42 2.93 17.37 16.45
C SER A 42 2.12 16.11 16.16
N VAL A 43 2.65 14.93 16.52
CA VAL A 43 1.97 13.64 16.36
C VAL A 43 0.68 13.58 17.20
N LEU A 44 0.70 14.16 18.40
CA LEU A 44 -0.51 14.27 19.23
C LEU A 44 -1.59 15.11 18.55
N LEU A 45 -1.21 16.26 17.97
CA LEU A 45 -2.14 17.11 17.24
C LEU A 45 -2.77 16.35 16.05
N GLU A 46 -1.96 15.62 15.28
CA GLU A 46 -2.44 14.76 14.19
C GLU A 46 -3.39 13.67 14.69
N ARG A 47 -3.07 13.03 15.82
CA ARG A 47 -3.95 12.02 16.43
C ARG A 47 -5.29 12.61 16.83
N VAL A 48 -5.29 13.82 17.39
CA VAL A 48 -6.52 14.53 17.79
C VAL A 48 -7.35 14.90 16.55
N LEU A 49 -6.71 15.46 15.52
CA LEU A 49 -7.36 15.81 14.25
C LEU A 49 -7.91 14.58 13.52
N GLY A 50 -7.21 13.45 13.57
CA GLY A 50 -7.61 12.20 12.91
C GLY A 50 -8.79 11.48 13.57
N GLY A 51 -9.18 11.86 14.80
CA GLY A 51 -10.33 11.29 15.49
C GLY A 51 -10.23 9.79 15.81
N GLU A 52 -11.33 9.19 16.27
CA GLU A 52 -11.40 7.76 16.56
C GLU A 52 -11.39 6.91 15.27
N GLY A 53 -10.47 5.95 15.21
CA GLY A 53 -10.27 5.08 14.04
C GLY A 53 -9.28 5.63 13.01
N SER A 54 -8.47 6.63 13.36
CA SER A 54 -7.28 7.00 12.58
C SER A 54 -6.27 5.84 12.52
N SER A 55 -5.67 5.65 11.36
CA SER A 55 -4.64 4.61 11.12
C SER A 55 -3.25 5.17 11.36
N PHE A 56 -2.41 4.40 12.07
CA PHE A 56 -1.01 4.77 12.29
C PHE A 56 -0.17 4.50 11.04
N GLN A 57 0.64 5.48 10.65
CA GLN A 57 1.52 5.44 9.49
C GLN A 57 2.97 5.63 9.94
N LEU A 58 3.79 4.58 9.79
CA LEU A 58 5.20 4.63 10.21
C LEU A 58 5.99 5.72 9.46
N TYR A 59 5.67 5.96 8.19
CA TYR A 59 6.32 7.00 7.38
C TYR A 59 6.02 8.42 7.90
N GLY A 60 4.87 8.64 8.55
CA GLY A 60 4.55 9.93 9.17
C GLY A 60 5.46 10.29 10.35
N VAL A 61 5.99 9.29 11.06
CA VAL A 61 6.99 9.51 12.13
C VAL A 61 8.24 10.17 11.57
N ASN A 62 8.69 9.75 10.38
CA ASN A 62 9.83 10.37 9.71
C ASN A 62 9.56 11.83 9.36
N SER A 63 8.34 12.16 8.95
CA SER A 63 7.92 13.55 8.65
C SER A 63 7.93 14.43 9.91
N ALA A 64 7.42 13.92 11.03
CA ALA A 64 7.44 14.63 12.31
C ALA A 64 8.87 14.86 12.85
N LEU A 65 9.77 13.90 12.68
CA LEU A 65 11.18 14.05 13.04
C LEU A 65 11.92 15.02 12.11
N LEU A 66 11.65 14.95 10.81
CA LEU A 66 12.22 15.84 9.80
C LEU A 66 11.85 17.30 10.06
N GLY A 67 10.62 17.58 10.50
CA GLY A 67 10.18 18.92 10.91
C GLY A 67 11.05 19.52 12.03
N SER A 68 11.41 18.70 13.02
CA SER A 68 12.34 19.11 14.10
C SER A 68 13.76 19.34 13.58
N VAL A 69 14.27 18.48 12.69
CA VAL A 69 15.59 18.64 12.07
C VAL A 69 15.67 19.95 11.28
N VAL A 70 14.65 20.25 10.48
CA VAL A 70 14.57 21.50 9.72
C VAL A 70 14.54 22.70 10.66
N THR A 71 13.73 22.64 11.72
CA THR A 71 13.63 23.72 12.71
C THR A 71 15.00 23.99 13.32
N ILE A 72 15.74 22.94 13.69
CA ILE A 72 17.11 23.05 14.20
C ILE A 72 18.02 23.74 13.17
N ALA A 73 17.99 23.30 11.90
CA ALA A 73 18.83 23.84 10.84
C ALA A 73 18.55 25.33 10.56
N LEU A 74 17.28 25.70 10.39
CA LEU A 74 16.87 27.08 10.10
C LEU A 74 17.18 28.01 11.27
N VAL A 75 16.82 27.62 12.50
CA VAL A 75 17.11 28.47 13.67
C VAL A 75 18.61 28.63 13.86
N SER A 76 19.40 27.56 13.66
CA SER A 76 20.86 27.63 13.73
C SER A 76 21.48 28.55 12.67
N LEU A 77 20.89 28.61 11.47
CA LEU A 77 21.35 29.47 10.39
C LEU A 77 21.17 30.96 10.72
N PHE A 78 20.05 31.32 11.37
CA PHE A 78 19.71 32.71 11.67
C PHE A 78 20.09 33.18 13.08
N ALA A 79 20.39 32.26 13.99
CA ALA A 79 20.84 32.56 15.34
C ALA A 79 22.33 32.95 15.39
N PRO A 80 22.73 33.83 16.33
CA PRO A 80 24.13 34.22 16.51
C PRO A 80 24.99 33.01 16.90
N PHE A 81 26.23 32.95 16.38
CA PHE A 81 27.11 31.76 16.43
C PHE A 81 27.31 31.17 17.83
N GLY A 82 27.32 32.00 18.88
CA GLY A 82 27.50 31.56 20.27
C GLY A 82 26.21 31.31 21.07
N GLN A 83 25.03 31.41 20.45
CA GLN A 83 23.73 31.14 21.09
C GLN A 83 22.79 30.29 20.24
N ARG A 84 23.34 29.48 19.33
CA ARG A 84 22.52 28.67 18.41
C ARG A 84 21.73 27.62 19.18
N SER A 85 22.35 26.96 20.17
CA SER A 85 21.69 25.86 20.86
C SER A 85 20.59 26.37 21.80
N ALA A 86 20.80 27.53 22.43
CA ALA A 86 19.79 28.25 23.21
C ALA A 86 18.62 28.73 22.33
N ALA A 87 18.90 29.31 21.16
CA ALA A 87 17.87 29.72 20.21
C ALA A 87 17.00 28.54 19.78
N VAL A 88 17.65 27.44 19.36
CA VAL A 88 16.98 26.19 18.95
C VAL A 88 16.13 25.64 20.09
N ALA A 89 16.67 25.54 21.30
CA ALA A 89 15.94 25.01 22.44
C ALA A 89 14.68 25.84 22.78
N ILE A 90 14.78 27.17 22.69
CA ILE A 90 13.62 28.05 22.93
C ILE A 90 12.58 27.89 21.83
N VAL A 91 12.98 27.83 20.55
CA VAL A 91 12.05 27.66 19.44
C VAL A 91 11.36 26.29 19.49
N LEU A 92 12.08 25.20 19.79
CA LEU A 92 11.48 23.89 20.01
C LEU A 92 10.48 23.91 21.18
N GLY A 93 10.80 24.64 22.26
CA GLY A 93 9.87 24.87 23.36
C GLY A 93 8.59 25.60 22.94
N LEU A 94 8.70 26.61 22.06
CA LEU A 94 7.56 27.30 21.47
C LEU A 94 6.72 26.36 20.59
N SER A 95 7.36 25.49 19.79
CA SER A 95 6.69 24.48 18.96
C SER A 95 5.88 23.50 19.81
N ILE A 96 6.44 23.00 20.91
CA ILE A 96 5.73 22.14 21.88
C ILE A 96 4.49 22.88 22.42
N LEU A 97 4.67 24.13 22.87
CA LEU A 97 3.59 24.93 23.43
C LEU A 97 2.46 25.14 22.42
N SER A 98 2.79 25.47 21.16
CA SER A 98 1.78 25.63 20.10
C SER A 98 1.07 24.32 19.76
N GLY A 99 1.78 23.19 19.67
CA GLY A 99 1.18 21.90 19.33
C GLY A 99 0.18 21.43 20.40
N LEU A 100 0.53 21.60 21.68
CA LEU A 100 -0.35 21.29 22.80
C LEU A 100 -1.57 22.23 22.85
N ALA A 101 -1.35 23.55 22.65
CA ALA A 101 -2.43 24.53 22.63
C ALA A 101 -3.43 24.26 21.50
N LEU A 102 -2.93 23.95 20.29
CA LEU A 102 -3.77 23.58 19.15
C LEU A 102 -4.53 22.27 19.41
N SER A 103 -3.88 21.26 20.01
CA SER A 103 -4.54 19.99 20.33
C SER A 103 -5.72 20.22 21.28
N GLY A 104 -5.52 21.02 22.34
CA GLY A 104 -6.61 21.40 23.25
C GLY A 104 -7.71 22.21 22.57
N LEU A 105 -7.33 23.12 21.67
CA LEU A 105 -8.29 23.93 20.91
C LEU A 105 -9.14 23.10 19.97
N VAL A 106 -8.57 22.10 19.28
CA VAL A 106 -9.32 21.15 18.43
C VAL A 106 -10.34 20.39 19.26
N LEU A 107 -9.93 19.85 20.41
CA LEU A 107 -10.84 19.13 21.31
C LEU A 107 -11.97 20.02 21.84
N ALA A 108 -11.67 21.28 22.19
CA ALA A 108 -12.68 22.24 22.63
C ALA A 108 -13.62 22.67 21.49
N ALA A 109 -13.07 22.91 20.30
CA ALA A 109 -13.84 23.27 19.12
C ALA A 109 -14.81 22.15 18.70
N ALA A 110 -14.42 20.88 18.84
CA ALA A 110 -15.30 19.74 18.58
C ALA A 110 -16.55 19.70 19.50
N GLN A 111 -16.50 20.34 20.67
CA GLN A 111 -17.68 20.49 21.56
C GLN A 111 -18.61 21.63 21.11
N VAL A 112 -18.09 22.61 20.37
CA VAL A 112 -18.81 23.79 19.90
C VAL A 112 -19.35 23.60 18.48
N PHE A 113 -18.61 22.84 17.66
CA PHE A 113 -18.95 22.48 16.28
C PHE A 113 -19.01 20.94 16.16
N PRO A 114 -20.09 20.29 16.61
CA PRO A 114 -20.22 18.84 16.50
C PRO A 114 -20.36 18.41 15.05
N ASP A 115 -19.78 17.26 14.70
CA ASP A 115 -19.95 16.63 13.39
C ASP A 115 -21.44 16.47 13.06
N GLY A 116 -21.90 17.07 11.96
CA GLY A 116 -23.31 17.10 11.56
C GLY A 116 -24.03 18.44 11.77
N SER A 117 -23.36 19.49 12.26
CA SER A 117 -23.88 20.86 12.17
C SER A 117 -23.95 21.31 10.70
N ASP A 118 -25.08 21.89 10.29
CA ASP A 118 -25.41 22.30 8.91
C ASP A 118 -24.19 22.61 8.03
N THR A 119 -23.99 21.78 7.00
CA THR A 119 -22.90 21.87 6.02
C THR A 119 -22.85 23.18 5.22
N GLU A 120 -23.84 24.06 5.41
CA GLU A 120 -23.91 25.39 4.80
C GLU A 120 -23.26 26.50 5.65
N SER A 121 -22.88 26.22 6.90
CA SER A 121 -22.28 27.22 7.78
C SER A 121 -20.78 27.42 7.49
N TRP A 122 -20.41 28.62 7.02
CA TRP A 122 -19.01 29.01 6.81
C TRP A 122 -18.23 29.28 8.11
N LEU A 123 -18.91 29.29 9.27
CA LEU A 123 -18.33 29.69 10.55
C LEU A 123 -17.16 28.80 11.02
N PRO A 124 -17.22 27.45 10.96
CA PRO A 124 -16.09 26.60 11.36
C PRO A 124 -14.85 26.84 10.48
N LEU A 125 -15.04 27.05 9.18
CA LEU A 125 -13.94 27.35 8.26
C LEU A 125 -13.28 28.68 8.60
N ILE A 126 -14.06 29.75 8.79
CA ILE A 126 -13.55 31.07 9.17
C ILE A 126 -12.81 31.00 10.50
N PHE A 127 -13.35 30.26 11.47
CA PHE A 127 -12.72 30.02 12.76
C PHE A 127 -11.32 29.40 12.59
N TRP A 128 -11.21 28.31 11.81
CA TRP A 128 -9.92 27.64 11.59
C TRP A 128 -8.92 28.51 10.81
N ILE A 129 -9.39 29.28 9.82
CA ILE A 129 -8.54 30.27 9.12
C ILE A 129 -8.00 31.32 10.10
N ALA A 130 -8.86 31.88 10.97
CA ALA A 130 -8.46 32.87 11.95
C ALA A 130 -7.44 32.30 12.96
N VAL A 131 -7.65 31.06 13.43
CA VAL A 131 -6.71 30.36 14.31
C VAL A 131 -5.35 30.17 13.63
N MET A 132 -5.33 29.78 12.34
CA MET A 132 -4.09 29.62 11.57
C MET A 132 -3.34 30.95 11.38
N ILE A 133 -4.05 32.04 11.09
CA ILE A 133 -3.43 33.37 11.00
C ILE A 133 -2.84 33.77 12.35
N LEU A 134 -3.59 33.56 13.44
CA LEU A 134 -3.17 33.93 14.78
C LEU A 134 -1.90 33.16 15.20
N ILE A 135 -1.85 31.84 14.97
CA ILE A 135 -0.69 31.03 15.37
C ILE A 135 0.56 31.40 14.55
N VAL A 136 0.42 31.69 13.26
CA VAL A 136 1.52 32.14 12.41
C VAL A 136 2.06 33.48 12.90
N VAL A 137 1.18 34.46 13.11
CA VAL A 137 1.57 35.79 13.63
C VAL A 137 2.24 35.65 14.99
N TRP A 138 1.66 34.85 15.88
CA TRP A 138 2.20 34.55 17.21
C TRP A 138 3.61 33.96 17.13
N MET A 139 3.82 32.95 16.29
CA MET A 139 5.12 32.29 16.13
C MET A 139 6.18 33.25 15.58
N ILE A 140 5.82 34.09 14.61
CA ILE A 140 6.74 35.12 14.06
C ILE A 140 7.20 36.09 15.15
N GLY A 141 6.25 36.63 15.93
CA GLY A 141 6.59 37.56 17.00
C GLY A 141 7.41 36.91 18.11
N ALA A 142 7.16 35.63 18.41
CA ALA A 142 7.89 34.88 19.42
C ALA A 142 9.34 34.63 18.96
N VAL A 143 9.55 34.10 17.75
CA VAL A 143 10.89 33.89 17.16
C VAL A 143 11.65 35.22 17.01
N ALA A 144 10.97 36.30 16.59
CA ALA A 144 11.57 37.63 16.53
C ALA A 144 12.02 38.13 17.90
N THR A 145 11.26 37.82 18.95
CA THR A 145 11.63 38.14 20.33
C THR A 145 12.83 37.32 20.78
N VAL A 146 12.93 36.03 20.40
CA VAL A 146 14.12 35.19 20.64
C VAL A 146 15.34 35.83 19.99
N LEU A 147 15.31 36.06 18.68
CA LEU A 147 16.45 36.59 17.94
C LEU A 147 16.87 37.98 18.44
N ARG A 148 15.92 38.87 18.78
CA ARG A 148 16.22 40.19 19.39
C ARG A 148 16.83 40.10 20.78
N SER A 149 16.45 39.09 21.56
CA SER A 149 16.94 38.91 22.94
C SER A 149 18.36 38.36 22.95
N LEU A 150 18.72 37.50 21.98
CA LEU A 150 20.05 36.90 21.89
C LEU A 150 21.08 37.76 21.13
N ASP A 151 20.62 38.68 20.27
CA ASP A 151 21.46 39.58 19.48
C ASP A 151 20.95 41.04 19.54
N PRO A 152 21.06 41.72 20.71
CA PRO A 152 20.56 43.08 20.88
C PRO A 152 21.33 44.14 20.08
N GLY A 153 22.59 43.88 19.69
CA GLY A 153 23.45 44.83 18.98
C GLY A 153 23.12 45.00 17.50
N THR A 154 22.43 44.03 16.88
CA THR A 154 22.16 44.01 15.43
C THR A 154 20.71 44.39 15.10
N ALA A 155 20.17 45.39 15.83
CA ALA A 155 18.74 45.69 15.99
C ALA A 155 17.91 45.95 14.73
N ARG A 156 18.52 46.26 13.56
CA ARG A 156 17.80 46.49 12.30
C ARG A 156 17.51 45.22 11.48
N ARG A 157 18.17 44.08 11.76
CA ARG A 157 18.01 42.81 11.02
C ARG A 157 17.14 41.70 11.65
N PRO A 158 16.63 41.77 12.90
CA PRO A 158 16.01 40.61 13.53
C PRO A 158 14.62 40.27 12.95
N VAL A 159 13.84 41.28 12.53
CA VAL A 159 12.56 41.05 11.85
C VAL A 159 12.79 40.34 10.51
N LEU A 160 13.76 40.81 9.72
CA LEU A 160 14.12 40.19 8.45
C LEU A 160 14.61 38.74 8.62
N ARG A 161 15.43 38.46 9.65
CA ARG A 161 15.85 37.10 10.00
C ARG A 161 14.67 36.22 10.45
N SER A 162 13.69 36.78 11.16
CA SER A 162 12.49 36.05 11.59
C SER A 162 11.57 35.71 10.42
N VAL A 163 11.44 36.65 9.46
CA VAL A 163 10.78 36.40 8.18
C VAL A 163 11.55 35.34 7.39
N GLY A 164 12.88 35.36 7.40
CA GLY A 164 13.71 34.31 6.79
C GLY A 164 13.50 32.92 7.41
N VAL A 165 13.42 32.82 8.73
CA VAL A 165 13.06 31.57 9.44
C VAL A 165 11.66 31.13 9.03
N LEU A 166 10.67 32.03 9.03
CA LEU A 166 9.30 31.72 8.66
C LEU A 166 9.20 31.23 7.20
N VAL A 167 9.79 31.96 6.26
CA VAL A 167 9.81 31.60 4.84
C VAL A 167 10.52 30.27 4.66
N GLY A 168 11.62 30.01 5.38
CA GLY A 168 12.29 28.71 5.39
C GLY A 168 11.39 27.59 5.92
N THR A 169 10.67 27.81 7.02
CA THR A 169 9.76 26.82 7.61
C THR A 169 8.55 26.55 6.70
N LEU A 170 7.97 27.60 6.12
CA LEU A 170 6.89 27.49 5.13
C LEU A 170 7.37 26.81 3.84
N MET A 171 8.59 27.14 3.37
CA MET A 171 9.22 26.44 2.25
C MET A 171 9.40 24.97 2.55
N VAL A 172 9.75 24.57 3.77
CA VAL A 172 9.88 23.14 4.11
C VAL A 172 8.53 22.41 4.07
N LEU A 173 7.47 23.03 4.59
CA LEU A 173 6.11 22.48 4.48
C LEU A 173 5.66 22.31 3.02
N VAL A 174 6.21 23.14 2.12
CA VAL A 174 5.95 23.10 0.68
C VAL A 174 6.89 22.15 -0.06
N LEU A 175 8.16 22.08 0.32
CA LEU A 175 9.23 21.40 -0.45
C LEU A 175 9.49 19.97 0.00
N LEU A 176 9.09 19.56 1.19
CA LEU A 176 9.29 18.19 1.66
C LEU A 176 7.97 17.42 1.62
N PRO A 177 7.93 16.23 0.98
CA PRO A 177 6.76 15.36 1.04
C PRO A 177 6.51 14.95 2.49
N SER A 178 5.42 15.42 3.08
CA SER A 178 5.02 15.07 4.44
C SER A 178 3.79 14.17 4.43
N TRP A 179 3.80 13.15 5.26
CA TRP A 179 2.64 12.28 5.50
C TRP A 179 2.24 12.36 6.97
N PRO A 180 0.95 12.33 7.31
CA PRO A 180 0.53 12.31 8.71
C PRO A 180 0.91 10.97 9.34
N THR A 181 1.28 11.01 10.60
CA THR A 181 1.52 9.84 11.46
C THR A 181 0.20 9.15 11.81
N PHE A 182 -0.88 9.92 11.93
CA PHE A 182 -2.24 9.40 12.09
C PHE A 182 -3.13 9.92 10.96
N ALA A 183 -3.49 9.05 10.03
CA ALA A 183 -4.40 9.37 8.93
C ALA A 183 -5.85 9.11 9.37
N GLY A 184 -6.70 10.15 9.32
CA GLY A 184 -8.13 10.02 9.57
C GLY A 184 -8.84 9.14 8.53
N LYS A 185 -10.09 8.73 8.79
CA LYS A 185 -10.85 7.84 7.89
C LYS A 185 -11.07 8.44 6.50
N ASP A 186 -11.22 9.77 6.43
CA ASP A 186 -11.42 10.51 5.19
C ASP A 186 -10.10 11.08 4.63
N PHE A 187 -8.95 10.59 5.11
CA PHE A 187 -7.65 11.03 4.62
C PHE A 187 -7.48 10.64 3.15
N ASN A 188 -7.38 11.66 2.30
CA ASN A 188 -7.05 11.48 0.91
C ASN A 188 -5.56 11.74 0.68
N SER A 189 -4.82 10.70 0.28
CA SER A 189 -3.39 10.78 -0.03
C SER A 189 -3.10 11.76 -1.16
N THR A 190 -4.02 11.95 -2.11
CA THR A 190 -3.82 12.85 -3.27
C THR A 190 -3.87 14.33 -2.90
N THR A 191 -4.34 14.67 -1.69
CA THR A 191 -4.37 16.05 -1.18
C THR A 191 -3.53 16.20 0.09
N ALA A 192 -2.72 15.19 0.42
CA ALA A 192 -2.02 15.11 1.70
C ALA A 192 -0.99 16.22 1.93
N ASN A 193 -0.35 16.69 0.86
CA ASN A 193 0.60 17.80 0.89
C ASN A 193 0.64 18.47 -0.50
N ILE A 194 1.36 19.58 -0.63
CA ILE A 194 1.40 20.32 -1.88
C ILE A 194 2.03 19.52 -3.03
N TRP A 195 2.94 18.57 -2.76
CA TRP A 195 3.48 17.70 -3.81
C TRP A 195 2.47 16.71 -4.31
N GLU A 196 1.70 16.08 -3.43
CA GLU A 196 0.62 15.17 -3.83
C GLU A 196 -0.53 15.95 -4.47
N LEU A 197 -0.86 17.14 -3.95
CA LEU A 197 -1.86 18.02 -4.54
C LEU A 197 -1.41 18.53 -5.91
N ILE A 198 -0.15 18.95 -6.06
CA ILE A 198 0.42 19.32 -7.36
C ILE A 198 0.48 18.09 -8.24
N SER A 199 0.94 16.93 -7.77
CA SER A 199 1.00 15.69 -8.57
C SER A 199 -0.38 15.26 -9.04
N ALA A 200 -1.39 15.37 -8.19
CA ALA A 200 -2.79 15.09 -8.48
C ALA A 200 -3.42 16.17 -9.37
N ALA A 201 -3.09 17.44 -9.15
CA ALA A 201 -3.55 18.57 -9.96
C ALA A 201 -2.84 18.63 -11.32
N THR A 202 -1.60 18.17 -11.46
CA THR A 202 -0.90 17.99 -12.73
C THR A 202 -1.36 16.70 -13.40
N ALA A 203 -1.72 15.67 -12.63
CA ALA A 203 -2.38 14.50 -13.16
C ALA A 203 -3.80 14.81 -13.68
N SER A 204 -4.47 15.85 -13.14
CA SER A 204 -5.83 16.24 -13.55
C SER A 204 -5.92 17.48 -14.45
N ASN A 205 -4.93 18.39 -14.44
CA ASN A 205 -4.94 19.66 -15.21
C ASN A 205 -3.75 19.85 -16.17
N GLU A 206 -2.85 18.89 -16.36
CA GLU A 206 -2.18 18.83 -17.67
C GLU A 206 -3.19 18.28 -18.67
N PRO A 207 -3.62 19.03 -19.71
CA PRO A 207 -3.92 18.33 -20.95
C PRO A 207 -2.57 17.76 -21.37
N PRO A 208 -2.33 16.43 -21.31
CA PRO A 208 -1.03 15.90 -21.68
C PRO A 208 -0.65 16.49 -23.02
N ALA A 209 0.60 16.96 -23.10
CA ALA A 209 1.27 17.25 -24.36
C ALA A 209 1.37 16.00 -25.29
N ASN A 210 0.59 14.95 -24.97
CA ASN A 210 0.60 13.59 -25.44
C ASN A 210 -0.76 12.89 -25.12
N TRP A 211 -1.92 13.57 -25.14
CA TRP A 211 -3.22 12.85 -25.18
C TRP A 211 -3.20 11.82 -26.31
N THR A 212 -2.73 12.27 -27.48
CA THR A 212 -2.43 11.42 -28.64
C THR A 212 -1.41 10.35 -28.29
N ALA A 213 -0.26 10.63 -27.67
CA ALA A 213 0.72 9.57 -27.40
C ALA A 213 0.31 8.56 -26.31
N ARG A 214 -0.52 8.95 -25.31
CA ARG A 214 -1.08 8.01 -24.32
C ARG A 214 -2.19 7.16 -24.94
N GLU A 215 -3.10 7.75 -25.71
CA GLU A 215 -4.11 6.99 -26.47
C GLU A 215 -3.47 6.15 -27.58
N GLU A 216 -2.46 6.65 -28.28
CA GLU A 216 -1.65 5.90 -29.24
C GLU A 216 -0.85 4.79 -28.54
N SER A 217 -0.38 5.00 -27.30
CA SER A 217 0.25 3.94 -26.50
C SER A 217 -0.75 2.88 -26.03
N ALA A 218 -1.96 3.28 -25.62
CA ALA A 218 -3.01 2.36 -25.21
C ALA A 218 -3.57 1.60 -26.41
N ALA A 219 -3.88 2.29 -27.51
CA ALA A 219 -4.31 1.72 -28.77
C ALA A 219 -3.23 0.81 -29.37
N SER A 220 -1.95 1.18 -29.32
CA SER A 220 -0.88 0.28 -29.78
C SER A 220 -0.72 -0.96 -28.91
N ILE A 221 -0.89 -0.84 -27.58
CA ILE A 221 -0.94 -1.99 -26.67
C ILE A 221 -2.14 -2.88 -27.02
N GLU A 222 -3.33 -2.31 -27.21
CA GLU A 222 -4.55 -3.04 -27.58
C GLU A 222 -4.42 -3.73 -28.94
N MET A 223 -3.92 -3.02 -29.96
CA MET A 223 -3.69 -3.54 -31.31
C MET A 223 -2.64 -4.66 -31.34
N ALA A 224 -1.69 -4.67 -30.40
CA ALA A 224 -0.71 -5.76 -30.27
C ALA A 224 -1.30 -7.04 -29.65
N GLN A 225 -2.44 -6.96 -28.93
CA GLN A 225 -2.97 -8.10 -28.16
C GLN A 225 -3.30 -9.32 -29.03
N PRO A 226 -3.97 -9.22 -30.20
CA PRO A 226 -4.28 -10.39 -31.02
C PRO A 226 -3.03 -11.19 -31.40
N ALA A 227 -1.97 -10.52 -31.85
CA ALA A 227 -0.72 -11.18 -32.25
C ALA A 227 0.02 -11.80 -31.05
N LEU A 228 0.04 -11.12 -29.91
CA LEU A 228 0.62 -11.66 -28.67
C LEU A 228 -0.15 -12.90 -28.20
N MET A 229 -1.48 -12.83 -28.22
CA MET A 229 -2.35 -13.96 -27.86
C MET A 229 -2.16 -15.14 -28.81
N GLU A 230 -2.14 -14.91 -30.12
CA GLU A 230 -1.88 -15.95 -31.13
C GLU A 230 -0.52 -16.62 -30.89
N SER A 231 0.53 -15.84 -30.63
CA SER A 231 1.86 -16.38 -30.31
C SER A 231 1.85 -17.26 -29.06
N LYS A 232 1.25 -16.80 -27.95
CA LYS A 232 1.17 -17.58 -26.70
C LYS A 232 0.33 -18.84 -26.87
N ILE A 233 -0.78 -18.76 -27.60
CA ILE A 233 -1.66 -19.90 -27.89
C ILE A 233 -0.95 -20.90 -28.81
N GLY A 234 -0.26 -20.44 -29.85
CA GLY A 234 0.52 -21.30 -30.76
C GLY A 234 1.65 -22.05 -30.05
N GLY A 235 2.19 -21.49 -28.96
CA GLY A 235 3.19 -22.14 -28.12
C GLY A 235 2.66 -23.23 -27.18
N LEU A 236 1.33 -23.37 -27.03
CA LEU A 236 0.76 -24.45 -26.22
C LEU A 236 0.94 -25.79 -26.92
N ALA A 237 1.66 -26.70 -26.25
CA ALA A 237 1.87 -28.06 -26.72
C ALA A 237 0.56 -28.82 -26.93
N ALA A 238 0.61 -29.79 -27.84
CA ALA A 238 -0.48 -30.72 -28.04
C ALA A 238 -0.78 -31.51 -26.77
N ARG A 239 -2.04 -31.94 -26.65
CA ARG A 239 -2.49 -32.87 -25.62
C ARG A 239 -1.72 -34.20 -25.77
N ARG A 240 -1.38 -34.81 -24.63
CA ARG A 240 -0.84 -36.18 -24.59
C ARG A 240 -1.98 -37.13 -24.21
N ASP A 241 -2.43 -37.95 -25.15
CA ASP A 241 -3.64 -38.78 -25.00
C ASP A 241 -3.52 -39.85 -23.88
N ALA A 242 -2.30 -40.31 -23.61
CA ALA A 242 -2.02 -41.34 -22.62
C ALA A 242 -2.00 -40.83 -21.16
N GLU A 243 -1.97 -39.52 -20.93
CA GLU A 243 -1.81 -38.90 -19.61
C GLU A 243 -2.93 -37.90 -19.29
N HIS A 244 -3.12 -37.57 -18.01
CA HIS A 244 -3.93 -36.41 -17.63
C HIS A 244 -3.09 -35.16 -17.85
N ASN A 245 -3.58 -34.23 -18.68
CA ASN A 245 -2.86 -33.00 -18.96
C ASN A 245 -3.30 -31.92 -17.99
N ILE A 246 -2.35 -31.13 -17.52
CA ILE A 246 -2.60 -29.96 -16.69
C ILE A 246 -2.25 -28.74 -17.53
N PHE A 247 -3.24 -27.89 -17.77
CA PHE A 247 -3.07 -26.58 -18.39
C PHE A 247 -3.11 -25.51 -17.33
N VAL A 248 -2.33 -24.45 -17.50
CA VAL A 248 -2.26 -23.36 -16.52
C VAL A 248 -2.56 -22.02 -17.19
N LEU A 249 -3.38 -21.21 -16.53
CA LEU A 249 -3.54 -19.79 -16.86
C LEU A 249 -3.16 -18.98 -15.62
N GLY A 250 -2.06 -18.23 -15.71
CA GLY A 250 -1.61 -17.30 -14.68
C GLY A 250 -2.00 -15.87 -15.02
N ILE A 251 -2.54 -15.13 -14.05
CA ILE A 251 -3.00 -13.74 -14.22
C ILE A 251 -2.42 -12.85 -13.11
N ALA A 252 -1.66 -11.82 -13.50
CA ALA A 252 -1.36 -10.68 -12.63
C ALA A 252 -2.25 -9.48 -13.02
N GLY A 253 -3.21 -9.15 -12.15
CA GLY A 253 -4.31 -8.26 -12.51
C GLY A 253 -4.05 -6.77 -12.34
N SER A 254 -3.10 -6.35 -11.50
CA SER A 254 -2.88 -4.93 -11.20
C SER A 254 -1.48 -4.47 -11.56
N ASN A 255 -1.39 -3.25 -12.09
CA ASN A 255 -0.14 -2.55 -12.38
C ASN A 255 0.35 -1.65 -11.24
N THR A 256 -0.34 -1.60 -10.10
CA THR A 256 -0.03 -0.71 -8.98
C THR A 256 1.24 -1.10 -8.24
N GLU A 257 1.45 -2.40 -8.03
CA GLU A 257 2.61 -2.97 -7.37
C GLU A 257 3.28 -4.04 -8.25
N THR A 258 4.60 -4.21 -8.10
CA THR A 258 5.38 -5.22 -8.83
C THR A 258 5.14 -6.64 -8.33
N VAL A 259 4.71 -6.80 -7.07
CA VAL A 259 4.55 -8.11 -6.41
C VAL A 259 3.61 -9.06 -7.14
N PHE A 260 2.55 -8.56 -7.77
CA PHE A 260 1.61 -9.42 -8.49
C PHE A 260 2.26 -10.09 -9.70
N GLU A 261 3.11 -9.35 -10.43
CA GLU A 261 3.83 -9.90 -11.56
C GLU A 261 4.91 -10.89 -11.13
N THR A 262 5.67 -10.56 -10.08
CA THR A 262 6.72 -11.46 -9.57
C THR A 262 6.12 -12.73 -8.98
N GLU A 263 5.04 -12.60 -8.19
CA GLU A 263 4.33 -13.72 -7.57
C GLU A 263 3.79 -14.67 -8.64
N ILE A 264 3.08 -14.17 -9.66
CA ILE A 264 2.47 -15.08 -10.64
C ILE A 264 3.53 -15.82 -11.46
N LYS A 265 4.63 -15.14 -11.82
CA LYS A 265 5.73 -15.76 -12.57
C LYS A 265 6.38 -16.86 -11.74
N ALA A 266 6.68 -16.57 -10.48
CA ALA A 266 7.28 -17.55 -9.59
C ALA A 266 6.30 -18.70 -9.24
N SER A 267 4.99 -18.41 -9.17
CA SER A 267 3.95 -19.43 -9.00
C SER A 267 3.88 -20.38 -10.19
N LEU A 268 3.99 -19.86 -11.42
CA LEU A 268 4.07 -20.67 -12.63
C LEU A 268 5.32 -21.54 -12.65
N ASP A 269 6.46 -21.06 -12.16
CA ASP A 269 7.68 -21.87 -12.03
C ASP A 269 7.49 -23.03 -11.05
N VAL A 270 6.82 -22.80 -9.91
CA VAL A 270 6.47 -23.87 -8.95
C VAL A 270 5.53 -24.89 -9.59
N LEU A 271 4.44 -24.42 -10.21
CA LEU A 271 3.47 -25.28 -10.87
C LEU A 271 4.12 -26.09 -11.99
N ASN A 272 5.02 -25.48 -12.74
CA ASN A 272 5.78 -26.17 -13.77
C ASN A 272 6.68 -27.27 -13.18
N GLN A 273 7.44 -26.97 -12.14
CA GLN A 273 8.31 -27.97 -11.50
C GLN A 273 7.50 -29.15 -10.95
N ARG A 274 6.30 -28.89 -10.43
CA ARG A 274 5.46 -29.90 -9.79
C ARG A 274 4.61 -30.71 -10.76
N PHE A 275 4.11 -30.09 -11.81
CA PHE A 275 3.10 -30.66 -12.70
C PHE A 275 3.54 -30.75 -14.17
N ASN A 276 4.78 -30.35 -14.48
CA ASN A 276 5.34 -30.34 -15.83
C ASN A 276 4.46 -29.58 -16.85
N THR A 277 4.18 -28.31 -16.54
CA THR A 277 3.23 -27.47 -17.29
C THR A 277 3.91 -26.41 -18.16
N ARG A 278 5.24 -26.43 -18.32
CA ARG A 278 6.03 -25.38 -19.02
C ARG A 278 5.47 -25.04 -20.40
N ASP A 279 5.10 -26.07 -21.14
CA ASP A 279 4.59 -26.03 -22.51
C ASP A 279 3.04 -25.96 -22.58
N ARG A 280 2.37 -25.87 -21.42
CA ARG A 280 0.91 -25.82 -21.29
C ARG A 280 0.42 -24.66 -20.42
N SER A 281 1.25 -23.62 -20.27
CA SER A 281 0.94 -22.45 -19.46
C SER A 281 0.80 -21.19 -20.31
N ILE A 282 -0.26 -20.41 -20.08
CA ILE A 282 -0.39 -19.03 -20.58
C ILE A 282 -0.26 -18.08 -19.39
N LEU A 283 0.46 -16.98 -19.59
CA LEU A 283 0.60 -15.90 -18.61
C LEU A 283 0.02 -14.61 -19.19
N LEU A 284 -0.89 -13.96 -18.46
CA LEU A 284 -1.37 -12.61 -18.73
C LEU A 284 -0.97 -11.67 -17.59
N VAL A 285 -0.48 -10.48 -17.90
CA VAL A 285 0.06 -9.55 -16.90
C VAL A 285 -0.33 -8.11 -17.16
N ASN A 286 -0.59 -7.37 -16.09
CA ASN A 286 -0.70 -5.91 -16.09
C ASN A 286 0.53 -5.32 -15.37
N PRO A 287 1.64 -5.05 -16.08
CA PRO A 287 2.90 -4.68 -15.45
C PRO A 287 2.91 -3.21 -15.03
N ARG A 288 3.56 -2.91 -13.88
CA ARG A 288 3.75 -1.52 -13.40
C ARG A 288 4.52 -0.63 -14.37
N LYS A 289 5.49 -1.19 -15.10
CA LYS A 289 6.26 -0.48 -16.14
C LYS A 289 5.88 -1.03 -17.52
N ALA A 290 5.26 -0.17 -18.33
CA ALA A 290 4.97 -0.45 -19.73
C ALA A 290 6.25 -0.37 -20.57
N PHE A 291 6.35 -1.27 -21.55
CA PHE A 291 7.31 -1.33 -22.66
C PHE A 291 8.75 -1.84 -22.46
N PRO A 292 9.28 -2.58 -23.47
CA PRO A 292 8.58 -3.49 -24.39
C PRO A 292 8.40 -4.86 -23.71
N ARG A 293 7.17 -5.40 -23.66
CA ARG A 293 6.91 -6.72 -23.06
C ARG A 293 6.16 -7.63 -24.02
N LEU A 294 6.55 -8.91 -24.02
CA LEU A 294 6.04 -9.98 -24.89
C LEU A 294 4.84 -10.74 -24.28
N ASP A 295 4.36 -10.33 -23.11
CA ASP A 295 3.25 -10.99 -22.43
C ASP A 295 1.94 -10.24 -22.70
N PRO A 296 0.85 -10.93 -23.04
CA PRO A 296 -0.43 -10.28 -23.26
C PRO A 296 -1.01 -9.69 -21.96
N VAL A 297 -1.81 -8.65 -22.12
CA VAL A 297 -2.46 -7.89 -21.04
C VAL A 297 -3.48 -8.76 -20.30
N ALA A 298 -3.51 -8.66 -18.97
CA ALA A 298 -4.56 -9.27 -18.15
C ALA A 298 -5.87 -8.46 -18.27
N SER A 299 -6.72 -8.88 -19.21
CA SER A 299 -8.04 -8.31 -19.47
C SER A 299 -9.10 -9.40 -19.61
N ILE A 300 -10.39 -9.07 -19.40
CA ILE A 300 -11.50 -10.01 -19.60
C ILE A 300 -11.47 -10.63 -21.01
N SER A 301 -11.16 -9.82 -22.03
CA SER A 301 -11.09 -10.28 -23.42
C SER A 301 -10.00 -11.33 -23.62
N ASN A 302 -8.76 -11.02 -23.19
CA ASN A 302 -7.63 -11.95 -23.34
C ASN A 302 -7.81 -13.21 -22.47
N MET A 303 -8.39 -13.07 -21.27
CA MET A 303 -8.75 -14.22 -20.42
C MET A 303 -9.75 -15.13 -21.13
N SER A 304 -10.82 -14.57 -21.71
CA SER A 304 -11.81 -15.34 -22.47
C SER A 304 -11.20 -16.06 -23.68
N VAL A 305 -10.27 -15.41 -24.39
CA VAL A 305 -9.56 -16.02 -25.52
C VAL A 305 -8.63 -17.15 -25.05
N ALA A 306 -7.85 -16.92 -23.98
CA ALA A 306 -6.96 -17.93 -23.40
C ALA A 306 -7.73 -19.16 -22.92
N LEU A 307 -8.81 -18.96 -22.15
CA LEU A 307 -9.64 -20.05 -21.62
C LEU A 307 -10.28 -20.86 -22.75
N ARG A 308 -10.80 -20.21 -23.80
CA ARG A 308 -11.32 -20.93 -24.98
C ARG A 308 -10.24 -21.75 -25.69
N ALA A 309 -9.06 -21.18 -25.90
CA ALA A 309 -7.95 -21.85 -26.56
C ALA A 309 -7.41 -23.05 -25.75
N ILE A 310 -7.41 -22.93 -24.42
CA ILE A 310 -7.08 -24.03 -23.51
C ILE A 310 -8.17 -25.09 -23.55
N GLY A 311 -9.45 -24.71 -23.40
CA GLY A 311 -10.58 -25.64 -23.43
C GLY A 311 -10.74 -26.41 -24.74
N GLN A 312 -10.26 -25.85 -25.86
CA GLN A 312 -10.17 -26.56 -27.15
C GLN A 312 -9.05 -27.61 -27.22
N ARG A 313 -7.97 -27.43 -26.43
CA ARG A 313 -6.85 -28.38 -26.34
C ARG A 313 -7.10 -29.47 -25.31
N MET A 314 -7.89 -29.17 -24.29
CA MET A 314 -8.24 -30.10 -23.23
C MET A 314 -9.16 -31.21 -23.72
N ASP A 315 -8.89 -32.42 -23.25
CA ASP A 315 -9.93 -33.42 -23.05
C ASP A 315 -10.72 -33.06 -21.79
N LYS A 316 -11.94 -32.54 -22.00
CA LYS A 316 -12.77 -31.93 -20.97
C LYS A 316 -13.15 -32.87 -19.82
N ASP A 317 -13.03 -34.17 -20.04
CA ASP A 317 -13.36 -35.18 -19.05
C ASP A 317 -12.11 -35.72 -18.33
N ARG A 318 -10.90 -35.46 -18.84
CA ARG A 318 -9.65 -36.05 -18.30
C ARG A 318 -8.57 -35.05 -17.89
N ASP A 319 -8.57 -33.87 -18.49
CA ASP A 319 -7.57 -32.84 -18.26
C ASP A 319 -8.05 -31.82 -17.22
N ILE A 320 -7.12 -31.08 -16.60
CA ILE A 320 -7.42 -30.06 -15.58
C ILE A 320 -6.90 -28.70 -16.03
N LEU A 321 -7.69 -27.65 -15.77
CA LEU A 321 -7.20 -26.26 -15.75
C LEU A 321 -6.76 -25.87 -14.33
N ILE A 322 -5.55 -25.32 -14.19
CA ILE A 322 -5.17 -24.51 -13.02
C ILE A 322 -5.25 -23.04 -13.41
N LEU A 323 -6.14 -22.29 -12.77
CA LEU A 323 -6.26 -20.85 -12.90
C LEU A 323 -5.67 -20.19 -11.65
N ALA A 324 -4.53 -19.50 -11.79
CA ALA A 324 -3.89 -18.77 -10.70
C ALA A 324 -4.05 -17.27 -10.94
N LEU A 325 -4.65 -16.56 -9.97
CA LEU A 325 -4.97 -15.14 -10.04
C LEU A 325 -4.29 -14.41 -8.88
N THR A 326 -3.58 -13.31 -9.15
CA THR A 326 -3.02 -12.44 -8.12
C THR A 326 -3.20 -10.95 -8.45
N SER A 327 -3.81 -10.19 -7.55
CA SER A 327 -4.12 -8.76 -7.72
C SER A 327 -4.69 -8.17 -6.43
N HIS A 328 -5.09 -6.90 -6.48
CA HIS A 328 -6.05 -6.34 -5.54
C HIS A 328 -7.42 -6.98 -5.68
N GLY A 329 -8.23 -6.85 -4.63
CA GLY A 329 -9.59 -7.37 -4.62
C GLY A 329 -10.53 -6.50 -3.81
N SER A 330 -11.82 -6.64 -4.12
CA SER A 330 -12.92 -5.98 -3.44
C SER A 330 -14.06 -6.97 -3.26
N LYS A 331 -15.10 -6.58 -2.53
CA LYS A 331 -16.34 -7.37 -2.44
C LYS A 331 -17.02 -7.61 -3.79
N ALA A 332 -16.70 -6.81 -4.82
CA ALA A 332 -17.20 -7.00 -6.18
C ALA A 332 -16.38 -8.03 -6.99
N GLY A 333 -15.15 -8.34 -6.57
CA GLY A 333 -14.27 -9.29 -7.24
C GLY A 333 -12.83 -8.81 -7.40
N PHE A 334 -12.15 -9.41 -8.37
CA PHE A 334 -10.71 -9.29 -8.61
C PHE A 334 -10.41 -8.11 -9.54
N ALA A 335 -9.43 -7.26 -9.17
CA ALA A 335 -9.10 -6.07 -9.93
C ALA A 335 -8.28 -6.41 -11.18
N LEU A 336 -8.72 -5.89 -12.33
CA LEU A 336 -7.97 -5.85 -13.58
C LEU A 336 -7.70 -4.38 -13.91
N ASN A 337 -6.51 -3.91 -13.54
CA ASN A 337 -6.08 -2.52 -13.76
C ASN A 337 -4.75 -2.46 -14.50
N PHE A 338 -4.73 -1.71 -15.61
CA PHE A 338 -3.54 -1.37 -16.37
C PHE A 338 -3.66 0.04 -16.97
N GLY A 339 -3.53 1.05 -16.11
CA GLY A 339 -3.57 2.45 -16.54
C GLY A 339 -4.86 2.77 -17.29
N SER A 340 -4.76 3.37 -18.49
CA SER A 340 -5.91 3.65 -19.34
C SER A 340 -6.34 2.48 -20.25
N VAL A 341 -5.61 1.36 -20.28
CA VAL A 341 -5.88 0.21 -21.17
C VAL A 341 -6.94 -0.71 -20.57
N VAL A 342 -6.85 -0.98 -19.28
CA VAL A 342 -7.79 -1.86 -18.57
C VAL A 342 -8.13 -1.22 -17.24
N ASP A 343 -9.42 -1.07 -16.96
CA ASP A 343 -9.91 -0.73 -15.63
C ASP A 343 -11.27 -1.41 -15.42
N ARG A 344 -11.22 -2.65 -14.94
CA ARG A 344 -12.39 -3.53 -14.82
C ARG A 344 -12.27 -4.40 -13.57
N THR A 345 -13.40 -4.93 -13.13
CA THR A 345 -13.46 -5.95 -12.08
C THR A 345 -13.88 -7.27 -12.69
N LEU A 346 -13.07 -8.31 -12.51
CA LEU A 346 -13.48 -9.68 -12.78
C LEU A 346 -14.38 -10.15 -11.64
N THR A 347 -15.67 -10.27 -11.91
CA THR A 347 -16.64 -10.78 -10.93
C THR A 347 -16.66 -12.32 -10.92
N PRO A 348 -17.09 -12.96 -9.82
CA PRO A 348 -17.28 -14.41 -9.77
C PRO A 348 -18.14 -14.95 -10.93
N PHE A 349 -19.28 -14.31 -11.18
CA PHE A 349 -20.20 -14.66 -12.27
C PHE A 349 -19.55 -14.57 -13.66
N THR A 350 -18.75 -13.51 -13.90
CA THR A 350 -18.03 -13.35 -15.17
C THR A 350 -17.02 -14.47 -15.37
N LEU A 351 -16.28 -14.85 -14.32
CA LEU A 351 -15.33 -15.94 -14.38
C LEU A 351 -16.01 -17.29 -14.63
N GLN A 352 -17.09 -17.59 -13.90
CA GLN A 352 -17.89 -18.80 -14.10
C GLN A 352 -18.36 -18.91 -15.56
N THR A 353 -18.96 -17.83 -16.08
CA THR A 353 -19.45 -17.75 -17.46
C THR A 353 -18.34 -18.02 -18.48
N MET A 354 -17.14 -17.46 -18.29
CA MET A 354 -16.02 -17.72 -19.21
C MET A 354 -15.56 -19.18 -19.19
N LEU A 355 -15.53 -19.81 -18.01
CA LEU A 355 -15.16 -21.22 -17.86
C LEU A 355 -16.21 -22.14 -18.51
N ASP A 356 -17.49 -21.83 -18.34
CA ASP A 356 -18.60 -22.58 -18.94
C ASP A 356 -18.62 -22.46 -20.46
N ILE A 357 -18.41 -21.26 -21.01
CA ILE A 357 -18.29 -21.04 -22.45
C ILE A 357 -17.10 -21.81 -23.03
N ALA A 358 -15.99 -21.90 -22.31
CA ALA A 358 -14.84 -22.73 -22.70
C ALA A 358 -15.11 -24.24 -22.54
N GLY A 359 -16.16 -24.62 -21.80
CA GLY A 359 -16.52 -26.00 -21.48
C GLY A 359 -15.52 -26.68 -20.56
N ILE A 360 -14.85 -25.91 -19.69
CA ILE A 360 -13.84 -26.42 -18.76
C ILE A 360 -14.55 -26.90 -17.49
N LYS A 361 -14.63 -28.22 -17.33
CA LYS A 361 -15.29 -28.87 -16.19
C LYS A 361 -14.34 -29.00 -14.99
N ASN A 362 -13.20 -29.67 -15.20
CA ASN A 362 -12.21 -29.94 -14.17
C ASN A 362 -11.29 -28.73 -14.00
N ARG A 363 -11.37 -28.08 -12.83
CA ARG A 363 -10.69 -26.80 -12.60
C ARG A 363 -10.22 -26.60 -11.17
N ILE A 364 -9.00 -26.10 -11.03
CA ILE A 364 -8.42 -25.63 -9.78
C ILE A 364 -8.25 -24.12 -9.91
N ILE A 365 -8.93 -23.36 -9.07
CA ILE A 365 -8.99 -21.90 -9.15
C ILE A 365 -8.39 -21.35 -7.86
N ILE A 366 -7.28 -20.63 -7.98
CA ILE A 366 -6.53 -20.07 -6.86
C ILE A 366 -6.56 -18.55 -6.98
N VAL A 367 -7.16 -17.88 -6.00
CA VAL A 367 -7.39 -16.43 -6.01
C VAL A 367 -6.65 -15.76 -4.85
N SER A 368 -5.53 -15.12 -5.17
CA SER A 368 -4.72 -14.31 -4.26
C SER A 368 -5.14 -12.84 -4.35
N ALA A 369 -6.14 -12.45 -3.55
CA ALA A 369 -6.65 -11.07 -3.47
C ALA A 369 -7.46 -10.83 -2.20
N CYS A 370 -7.62 -9.56 -1.82
CA CYS A 370 -8.55 -9.17 -0.74
C CYS A 370 -9.99 -9.55 -1.08
N TYR A 371 -10.77 -9.94 -0.08
CA TYR A 371 -12.15 -10.42 -0.24
C TYR A 371 -12.32 -11.61 -1.20
N SER A 372 -11.26 -12.35 -1.52
CA SER A 372 -11.27 -13.40 -2.55
C SER A 372 -12.27 -14.54 -2.27
N GLY A 373 -12.69 -14.72 -1.03
CA GLY A 373 -13.77 -15.65 -0.66
C GLY A 373 -15.11 -15.40 -1.38
N VAL A 374 -15.34 -14.22 -1.98
CA VAL A 374 -16.54 -13.97 -2.82
C VAL A 374 -16.63 -14.88 -4.04
N PHE A 375 -15.51 -15.48 -4.48
CA PHE A 375 -15.49 -16.40 -5.61
C PHE A 375 -15.95 -17.82 -5.24
N VAL A 376 -15.91 -18.21 -3.97
CA VAL A 376 -16.22 -19.58 -3.54
C VAL A 376 -17.66 -19.98 -3.88
N PRO A 377 -18.71 -19.21 -3.53
CA PRO A 377 -20.10 -19.66 -3.74
C PRO A 377 -20.47 -19.87 -5.21
N GLU A 378 -19.88 -19.10 -6.12
CA GLU A 378 -20.19 -19.16 -7.56
C GLU A 378 -19.40 -20.25 -8.28
N LEU A 379 -18.16 -20.51 -7.86
CA LEU A 379 -17.24 -21.41 -8.56
C LEU A 379 -17.16 -22.82 -7.96
N ALA A 380 -17.67 -23.01 -6.74
CA ALA A 380 -17.64 -24.29 -6.04
C ALA A 380 -18.65 -25.27 -6.64
N ASP A 381 -18.16 -26.40 -7.14
CA ASP A 381 -18.95 -27.53 -7.63
C ASP A 381 -18.22 -28.87 -7.38
N GLU A 382 -18.76 -29.98 -7.88
CA GLU A 382 -18.16 -31.31 -7.69
C GLU A 382 -16.85 -31.53 -8.47
N ASN A 383 -16.63 -30.77 -9.55
CA ASN A 383 -15.47 -30.84 -10.44
C ASN A 383 -14.48 -29.69 -10.21
N SER A 384 -14.69 -28.85 -9.19
CA SER A 384 -13.84 -27.69 -8.93
C SER A 384 -13.13 -27.74 -7.58
N VAL A 385 -11.96 -27.12 -7.56
CA VAL A 385 -11.24 -26.75 -6.34
C VAL A 385 -11.11 -25.24 -6.35
N VAL A 386 -11.55 -24.58 -5.29
CA VAL A 386 -11.48 -23.12 -5.18
C VAL A 386 -10.70 -22.78 -3.92
N ILE A 387 -9.56 -22.11 -4.09
CA ILE A 387 -8.65 -21.72 -3.00
C ILE A 387 -8.55 -20.20 -2.98
N THR A 388 -8.78 -19.58 -1.82
CA THR A 388 -8.77 -18.12 -1.69
C THR A 388 -7.83 -17.67 -0.57
N ALA A 389 -7.12 -16.56 -0.82
CA ALA A 389 -6.19 -15.97 0.14
C ALA A 389 -6.89 -15.32 1.35
N SER A 390 -8.18 -15.00 1.23
CA SER A 390 -8.97 -14.45 2.32
C SER A 390 -10.44 -14.89 2.23
N SER A 391 -11.19 -14.63 3.30
CA SER A 391 -12.65 -14.74 3.29
C SER A 391 -13.30 -13.67 2.42
N ALA A 392 -14.63 -13.76 2.24
CA ALA A 392 -15.42 -12.76 1.52
C ALA A 392 -15.55 -11.41 2.25
N THR A 393 -15.11 -11.29 3.50
CA THR A 393 -15.30 -10.09 4.36
C THR A 393 -13.99 -9.51 4.91
N THR A 394 -12.85 -10.14 4.64
CA THR A 394 -11.54 -9.78 5.17
C THR A 394 -10.52 -9.52 4.06
N ASN A 395 -9.48 -8.77 4.38
CA ASN A 395 -8.37 -8.50 3.47
C ASN A 395 -7.34 -9.65 3.49
N SER A 396 -6.55 -9.74 2.42
CA SER A 396 -5.29 -10.49 2.39
C SER A 396 -4.10 -9.51 2.44
N PHE A 397 -2.89 -9.99 2.74
CA PHE A 397 -1.75 -9.12 3.02
C PHE A 397 -0.49 -9.45 2.19
N GLY A 398 0.48 -8.53 2.22
CA GLY A 398 1.75 -8.65 1.51
C GLY A 398 1.81 -7.95 0.15
N CYS A 399 0.82 -7.13 -0.20
CA CYS A 399 0.83 -6.32 -1.41
C CYS A 399 1.80 -5.14 -1.26
N SER A 400 3.09 -5.31 -1.59
CA SER A 400 4.09 -4.24 -1.52
C SER A 400 5.20 -4.45 -2.55
N ASN A 401 5.81 -3.36 -3.03
CA ASN A 401 6.89 -3.43 -4.04
C ASN A 401 8.21 -4.00 -3.49
N GLU A 402 8.33 -4.09 -2.16
CA GLU A 402 9.51 -4.59 -1.45
C GLU A 402 9.46 -6.12 -1.24
N ARG A 403 8.41 -6.79 -1.73
CA ARG A 403 8.20 -8.23 -1.61
C ARG A 403 8.07 -8.86 -2.98
N ASP A 404 8.64 -10.06 -3.10
CA ASP A 404 8.46 -10.90 -4.29
C ASP A 404 7.14 -11.69 -4.24
N TRP A 405 6.58 -11.85 -3.04
CA TRP A 405 5.39 -12.65 -2.74
C TRP A 405 4.45 -11.93 -1.77
N THR A 406 3.14 -12.09 -1.98
CA THR A 406 2.12 -11.85 -0.95
C THR A 406 2.22 -12.91 0.16
N TYR A 407 1.53 -12.70 1.29
CA TYR A 407 1.57 -13.66 2.40
C TYR A 407 1.01 -15.01 1.97
N PHE A 408 -0.13 -14.99 1.28
CA PHE A 408 -0.71 -16.23 0.79
C PHE A 408 0.14 -16.85 -0.34
N GLY A 409 0.66 -16.05 -1.27
CA GLY A 409 1.52 -16.53 -2.35
C GLY A 409 2.77 -17.24 -1.84
N ASP A 410 3.46 -16.66 -0.85
CA ASP A 410 4.64 -17.26 -0.24
C ASP A 410 4.27 -18.56 0.51
N ALA A 411 3.24 -18.51 1.36
CA ALA A 411 2.82 -19.65 2.15
C ALA A 411 2.35 -20.83 1.28
N PHE A 412 1.52 -20.55 0.27
CA PHE A 412 0.91 -21.58 -0.56
C PHE A 412 1.85 -22.03 -1.68
N PHE A 413 2.27 -21.15 -2.60
CA PHE A 413 3.07 -21.57 -3.75
C PHE A 413 4.52 -21.80 -3.38
N ASN A 414 5.16 -20.81 -2.73
CA ASN A 414 6.59 -20.85 -2.52
C ASN A 414 7.03 -21.88 -1.47
N GLN A 415 6.19 -22.16 -0.47
CA GLN A 415 6.51 -23.08 0.62
C GLN A 415 5.72 -24.39 0.52
N ALA A 416 4.42 -24.35 0.81
CA ALA A 416 3.64 -25.56 1.02
C ALA A 416 3.49 -26.43 -0.25
N LEU A 417 3.22 -25.80 -1.41
CA LEU A 417 3.04 -26.50 -2.67
C LEU A 417 4.33 -27.12 -3.22
N ARG A 418 5.50 -26.82 -2.67
CA ARG A 418 6.74 -27.51 -3.10
C ARG A 418 6.87 -28.91 -2.51
N THR A 419 6.27 -29.16 -1.35
CA THR A 419 6.56 -30.37 -0.55
C THR A 419 5.32 -31.15 -0.15
N ALA A 420 4.16 -30.51 0.00
CA ALA A 420 2.95 -31.17 0.46
C ALA A 420 2.48 -32.26 -0.52
N PRO A 421 1.91 -33.39 -0.07
CA PRO A 421 1.49 -34.47 -0.96
C PRO A 421 0.27 -34.13 -1.83
N THR A 422 -0.62 -33.27 -1.33
CA THR A 422 -1.85 -32.86 -2.04
C THR A 422 -2.09 -31.36 -1.92
N LEU A 423 -2.97 -30.81 -2.77
CA LEU A 423 -3.38 -29.40 -2.69
C LEU A 423 -4.05 -29.07 -1.36
N SER A 424 -4.90 -29.97 -0.85
CA SER A 424 -5.55 -29.80 0.46
C SER A 424 -4.51 -29.73 1.59
N ALA A 425 -3.49 -30.60 1.55
CA ALA A 425 -2.40 -30.55 2.52
C ALA A 425 -1.54 -29.28 2.39
N ALA A 426 -1.28 -28.83 1.15
CA ALA A 426 -0.57 -27.58 0.90
C ALA A 426 -1.36 -26.38 1.47
N PHE A 427 -2.67 -26.36 1.28
CA PHE A 427 -3.53 -25.31 1.80
C PHE A 427 -3.53 -25.25 3.33
N GLU A 428 -3.67 -26.37 4.02
CA GLU A 428 -3.65 -26.37 5.49
C GLU A 428 -2.31 -25.88 6.06
N GLN A 429 -1.19 -26.27 5.45
CA GLN A 429 0.13 -25.73 5.81
C GLN A 429 0.20 -24.21 5.56
N ALA A 430 -0.27 -23.76 4.40
CA ALA A 430 -0.26 -22.34 4.05
C ALA A 430 -1.14 -21.51 5.00
N LYS A 431 -2.33 -22.02 5.36
CA LYS A 431 -3.25 -21.40 6.30
C LYS A 431 -2.62 -21.24 7.69
N ALA A 432 -1.86 -22.24 8.15
CA ALA A 432 -1.13 -22.15 9.41
C ALA A 432 -0.04 -21.07 9.36
N LEU A 433 0.78 -21.04 8.30
CA LEU A 433 1.82 -20.02 8.11
C LEU A 433 1.25 -18.60 8.04
N VAL A 434 0.20 -18.39 7.24
CA VAL A 434 -0.48 -17.10 7.12
C VAL A 434 -1.01 -16.64 8.48
N SER A 435 -1.69 -17.54 9.22
CA SER A 435 -2.21 -17.22 10.56
C SER A 435 -1.12 -16.84 11.55
N GLU A 436 0.04 -17.50 11.48
CA GLU A 436 1.21 -17.18 12.30
C GLU A 436 1.75 -15.78 11.98
N TRP A 437 1.97 -15.49 10.69
CA TRP A 437 2.52 -14.20 10.25
C TRP A 437 1.57 -13.05 10.54
N GLU A 438 0.27 -13.22 10.30
CA GLU A 438 -0.75 -12.23 10.61
C GLU A 438 -0.81 -11.95 12.12
N LYS A 439 -0.76 -12.99 12.95
CA LYS A 439 -0.72 -12.84 14.40
C LYS A 439 0.54 -12.11 14.87
N ARG A 440 1.71 -12.47 14.34
CA ARG A 440 2.99 -11.82 14.63
C ARG A 440 2.95 -10.33 14.28
N ASP A 441 2.29 -9.99 13.17
CA ASP A 441 2.26 -8.63 12.65
C ASP A 441 1.05 -7.83 13.14
N GLY A 442 0.21 -8.41 14.03
CA GLY A 442 -0.95 -7.74 14.63
C GLY A 442 -2.10 -7.48 13.65
N LEU A 443 -2.17 -8.26 12.57
CA LEU A 443 -3.15 -8.12 11.50
C LEU A 443 -4.46 -8.87 11.83
N THR A 444 -5.58 -8.36 11.29
CA THR A 444 -6.86 -9.10 11.35
C THR A 444 -6.75 -10.35 10.48
N PRO A 445 -7.09 -11.54 10.98
CA PRO A 445 -6.93 -12.77 10.21
C PRO A 445 -7.62 -12.73 8.84
N SER A 446 -6.88 -13.06 7.78
CA SER A 446 -7.44 -13.10 6.42
C SER A 446 -8.42 -14.25 6.23
N GLN A 447 -8.29 -15.32 7.02
CA GLN A 447 -9.12 -16.54 6.95
C GLN A 447 -9.14 -17.15 5.53
N PRO A 448 -8.00 -17.65 5.02
CA PRO A 448 -7.97 -18.35 3.73
C PRO A 448 -9.00 -19.50 3.70
N GLN A 449 -9.56 -19.77 2.53
CA GLN A 449 -10.61 -20.78 2.34
C GLN A 449 -10.24 -21.78 1.24
N ILE A 450 -10.75 -23.01 1.37
CA ILE A 450 -10.66 -24.04 0.34
C ILE A 450 -12.02 -24.73 0.18
N HIS A 451 -12.43 -24.93 -1.07
CA HIS A 451 -13.46 -25.87 -1.49
C HIS A 451 -12.81 -26.98 -2.33
N VAL A 452 -13.23 -28.23 -2.12
CA VAL A 452 -12.78 -29.39 -2.91
C VAL A 452 -13.99 -30.21 -3.31
N GLY A 453 -14.26 -30.27 -4.62
CA GLY A 453 -15.32 -31.09 -5.19
C GLY A 453 -15.08 -32.59 -5.04
N ALA A 454 -16.16 -33.35 -4.85
CA ALA A 454 -16.09 -34.79 -4.67
C ALA A 454 -15.61 -35.53 -5.93
N ALA A 455 -16.08 -35.13 -7.11
CA ALA A 455 -15.70 -35.78 -8.37
C ALA A 455 -14.23 -35.51 -8.72
N ILE A 456 -13.78 -34.24 -8.65
CA ILE A 456 -12.38 -33.90 -8.96
C ILE A 456 -11.40 -34.53 -7.96
N SER A 457 -11.75 -34.64 -6.68
CA SER A 457 -10.87 -35.29 -5.68
C SER A 457 -10.75 -36.80 -5.86
N GLN A 458 -11.81 -37.47 -6.32
CA GLN A 458 -11.76 -38.90 -6.67
C GLN A 458 -10.97 -39.13 -7.95
N GLN A 459 -11.15 -38.28 -8.95
CA GLN A 459 -10.51 -38.41 -10.24
C GLN A 459 -9.02 -38.04 -10.21
N PHE A 460 -8.64 -37.08 -9.36
CA PHE A 460 -7.28 -36.54 -9.30
C PHE A 460 -6.73 -36.56 -7.87
N PRO A 461 -6.02 -37.62 -7.48
CA PRO A 461 -5.48 -37.78 -6.12
C PRO A 461 -4.59 -36.62 -5.64
N ILE A 462 -3.96 -35.87 -6.57
CA ILE A 462 -3.15 -34.67 -6.26
C ILE A 462 -3.96 -33.55 -5.57
N VAL A 463 -5.30 -33.59 -5.68
CA VAL A 463 -6.22 -32.59 -5.14
C VAL A 463 -6.71 -32.95 -3.72
N GLY A 464 -6.93 -34.24 -3.47
CA GLY A 464 -7.69 -34.75 -2.32
C GLY A 464 -7.06 -34.52 -0.94
N THR A 465 -7.69 -35.07 0.09
CA THR A 465 -7.16 -35.11 1.45
C THR A 465 -5.91 -35.99 1.53
N PRO A 466 -5.07 -35.86 2.57
CA PRO A 466 -3.89 -36.72 2.74
C PRO A 466 -4.19 -38.23 2.69
N GLU A 467 -5.40 -38.64 3.08
CA GLU A 467 -5.87 -40.03 3.02
C GLU A 467 -6.03 -40.56 1.58
N ASN A 468 -6.24 -39.66 0.61
CA ASN A 468 -6.38 -39.98 -0.81
C ASN A 468 -5.04 -39.89 -1.57
N ALA A 469 -3.93 -39.54 -0.90
CA ALA A 469 -2.63 -39.46 -1.55
C ALA A 469 -2.15 -40.86 -1.96
N PRO A 470 -1.65 -41.07 -3.20
CA PRO A 470 -1.03 -42.34 -3.54
C PRO A 470 0.16 -42.56 -2.60
N ALA A 471 0.22 -43.74 -1.96
CA ALA A 471 1.36 -44.12 -1.13
C ALA A 471 2.65 -43.85 -1.91
N ALA A 472 3.56 -43.08 -1.32
CA ALA A 472 4.83 -42.73 -1.95
C ALA A 472 5.46 -44.00 -2.49
N ARG A 473 5.54 -44.14 -3.82
CA ARG A 473 6.28 -45.25 -4.42
C ARG A 473 7.70 -45.08 -3.93
N SER A 474 8.17 -46.01 -3.10
CA SER A 474 9.57 -46.07 -2.73
C SER A 474 10.36 -46.07 -4.03
N ALA A 475 11.29 -45.13 -4.16
CA ALA A 475 12.30 -45.22 -5.19
C ALA A 475 12.99 -46.57 -4.96
N ALA A 476 12.68 -47.54 -5.80
CA ALA A 476 13.45 -48.77 -5.88
C ALA A 476 14.87 -48.33 -6.22
N VAL A 477 15.76 -48.48 -5.24
CA VAL A 477 17.20 -48.48 -5.45
C VAL A 477 17.45 -49.59 -6.45
N VAL A 478 17.72 -49.21 -7.70
CA VAL A 478 18.27 -50.14 -8.69
C VAL A 478 19.77 -50.13 -8.43
N GLU A 479 20.22 -51.09 -7.62
CA GLU A 479 21.59 -51.59 -7.72
C GLU A 479 21.70 -52.39 -9.02
N ASN A 480 22.42 -51.82 -9.99
CA ASN A 480 23.47 -52.48 -10.78
C ASN A 480 24.15 -51.50 -11.73
#